data_AF-A0AAW8HTF6-F1
#
_entry.id   AF-A0AAW8HTF6-F1
#
_cell.length_a   1.000
_cell.length_b   1.000
_cell.length_c   1.000
_cell.angle_alpha   90.00
_cell.angle_beta   90.00
_cell.angle_gamma   90.00
#
_symmetry.space_group_name_H-M   'P 1'
#
loop_
_entity.id
_entity.type
_entity.pdbx_description
1 polymer ?
#
loop_
_entity_poly.entity_id
_entity_poly.type
_entity_poly.pdbx_seq_one_letter_code
_entity_poly.pdbx_strand_id
1 'polypeptide(L)'
;MPGFIAKLRSLPQLFHDIFDDFRTGFRSPARLIDCGESVLAVLLAIVFSHLLHVQYVGWAAFSGYMVMRGHVLDSLQRGGLRVAGTVLGALLAVQVEKLFPDMVLSSLILAAMTGVTLYNALLFRHSYAWLFMGITFAMVVMDGIQNGGNFQAYALSRIEEVAVGTVACILISALSTWLVRPRFALHLRAAPGKPLSKSEKIYWHKSAFWHAVQAAIAMAFLPFIWQRFDIVSVSQTCITIMAVMMVPLSVFSGPKHPTTTKIIHRFIGCLSGALLGFVALIVSHQHIWLLTLLLAAGVVIGRIIENGALKIKYIGTQFTLALLVILVPDHYAAISVDPGIERLLGILFGIVILEPVRHVPWLYHKIAALFDKRSGENSA
;
A
#
# COMPACT_ATOMS: atom_id res chain seq x y z
N MET A 1 22.80 0.35 -26.14
CA MET A 1 23.52 1.49 -25.50
C MET A 1 22.87 2.87 -25.68
N PRO A 2 22.19 3.27 -26.80
CA PRO A 2 21.65 4.64 -26.92
C PRO A 2 20.52 4.98 -25.92
N GLY A 3 19.76 3.99 -25.45
CA GLY A 3 18.71 4.19 -24.44
C GLY A 3 19.20 4.48 -23.02
N PHE A 4 20.45 4.11 -22.67
CA PHE A 4 21.02 4.36 -21.33
C PHE A 4 21.53 5.79 -21.20
N ILE A 5 22.18 6.30 -22.25
CA ILE A 5 22.68 7.68 -22.32
C ILE A 5 21.51 8.69 -22.38
N ALA A 6 20.42 8.37 -23.10
CA ALA A 6 19.21 9.18 -23.09
C ALA A 6 18.53 9.23 -21.70
N LYS A 7 18.53 8.11 -20.97
CA LYS A 7 18.02 8.04 -19.58
C LYS A 7 18.88 8.85 -18.60
N LEU A 8 20.20 8.83 -18.77
CA LEU A 8 21.12 9.65 -17.98
C LEU A 8 20.93 11.15 -18.24
N ARG A 9 20.67 11.53 -19.50
CA ARG A 9 20.39 12.93 -19.88
C ARG A 9 19.07 13.46 -19.31
N SER A 10 18.11 12.59 -18.98
CA SER A 10 16.84 12.96 -18.33
C SER A 10 16.89 13.03 -16.81
N LEU A 11 17.97 12.56 -16.16
CA LEU A 11 18.07 12.60 -14.70
C LEU A 11 18.14 14.03 -14.14
N PRO A 12 18.97 14.95 -14.67
CA PRO A 12 19.00 16.33 -14.18
C PRO A 12 17.64 17.01 -14.32
N GLN A 13 16.92 16.78 -15.43
CA GLN A 13 15.58 17.31 -15.63
C GLN A 13 14.59 16.74 -14.61
N LEU A 14 14.64 15.42 -14.35
CA LEU A 14 13.80 14.80 -13.34
C LEU A 14 14.04 15.37 -11.94
N PHE A 15 15.31 15.58 -11.56
CA PHE A 15 15.64 16.21 -10.27
C PHE A 15 15.12 17.64 -10.19
N HIS A 16 15.25 18.42 -11.28
CA HIS A 16 14.70 19.77 -11.37
C HIS A 16 13.18 19.75 -11.21
N ASP A 17 12.47 18.90 -11.94
CA ASP A 17 11.01 18.78 -11.87
C ASP A 17 10.53 18.36 -10.46
N ILE A 18 11.25 17.43 -9.81
CA ILE A 18 10.98 17.02 -8.41
C ILE A 18 11.17 18.20 -7.47
N PHE A 19 12.29 18.92 -7.59
CA PHE A 19 12.59 20.06 -6.73
C PHE A 19 11.55 21.18 -6.90
N ASP A 20 11.12 21.45 -8.13
CA ASP A 20 10.08 22.42 -8.43
C ASP A 20 8.71 22.00 -7.90
N ASP A 21 8.30 20.74 -8.06
CA ASP A 21 7.04 20.22 -7.49
C ASP A 21 7.05 20.26 -5.96
N PHE A 22 8.21 20.02 -5.35
CA PHE A 22 8.39 20.13 -3.91
C PHE A 22 8.28 21.58 -3.44
N ARG A 23 9.00 22.51 -4.10
CA ARG A 23 8.99 23.95 -3.80
C ARG A 23 7.61 24.58 -3.99
N THR A 24 6.91 24.23 -5.07
CA THR A 24 5.53 24.67 -5.31
C THR A 24 4.57 24.08 -4.29
N GLY A 25 4.85 22.88 -3.78
CA GLY A 25 4.11 22.26 -2.69
C GLY A 25 4.06 23.11 -1.43
N PHE A 26 5.21 23.62 -0.98
CA PHE A 26 5.28 24.51 0.18
C PHE A 26 4.68 25.90 -0.05
N ARG A 27 4.43 26.28 -1.30
CA ARG A 27 3.80 27.57 -1.63
C ARG A 27 2.28 27.48 -1.74
N SER A 28 1.71 26.29 -1.84
CA SER A 28 0.27 26.09 -1.98
C SER A 28 -0.41 25.96 -0.62
N PRO A 29 -1.31 26.91 -0.23
CA PRO A 29 -2.02 26.82 1.04
C PRO A 29 -2.83 25.53 1.19
N ALA A 30 -3.43 25.04 0.10
CA ALA A 30 -4.17 23.78 0.11
C ALA A 30 -3.29 22.58 0.45
N ARG A 31 -2.08 22.49 -0.16
CA ARG A 31 -1.14 21.40 0.14
C ARG A 31 -0.60 21.49 1.56
N LEU A 32 -0.34 22.68 2.07
CA LEU A 32 0.10 22.87 3.47
C LEU A 32 -0.98 22.47 4.48
N ILE A 33 -2.25 22.82 4.22
CA ILE A 33 -3.38 22.39 5.05
C ILE A 33 -3.51 20.87 5.03
N ASP A 34 -3.43 20.23 3.86
CA ASP A 34 -3.44 18.77 3.77
C ASP A 34 -2.29 18.12 4.55
N CYS A 35 -1.11 18.75 4.58
CA CYS A 35 0.03 18.30 5.37
C CYS A 35 -0.25 18.43 6.87
N GLY A 36 -0.73 19.59 7.32
CA GLY A 36 -1.09 19.83 8.72
C GLY A 36 -2.17 18.86 9.21
N GLU A 37 -3.23 18.66 8.42
CA GLU A 37 -4.27 17.67 8.72
C GLU A 37 -3.71 16.25 8.82
N SER A 38 -2.78 15.88 7.94
CA SER A 38 -2.18 14.54 7.95
C SER A 38 -1.29 14.34 9.18
N VAL A 39 -0.51 15.35 9.57
CA VAL A 39 0.29 15.32 10.80
C VAL A 39 -0.61 15.21 12.03
N LEU A 40 -1.64 16.06 12.13
CA LEU A 40 -2.57 16.04 13.26
C LEU A 40 -3.34 14.70 13.35
N ALA A 41 -3.74 14.13 12.21
CA ALA A 41 -4.40 12.81 12.19
C ALA A 41 -3.47 11.68 12.63
N VAL A 42 -2.20 11.72 12.21
CA VAL A 42 -1.16 10.77 12.66
C VAL A 42 -0.96 10.88 14.16
N LEU A 43 -0.73 12.10 14.69
CA LEU A 43 -0.48 12.31 16.12
C LEU A 43 -1.71 11.91 16.96
N LEU A 44 -2.92 12.26 16.51
CA LEU A 44 -4.15 11.87 17.20
C LEU A 44 -4.35 10.36 17.19
N ALA A 45 -4.03 9.67 16.09
CA ALA A 45 -4.10 8.21 16.02
C ALA A 45 -3.11 7.55 16.99
N ILE A 46 -1.90 8.10 17.14
CA ILE A 46 -0.90 7.63 18.12
C ILE A 46 -1.46 7.77 19.55
N VAL A 47 -1.98 8.95 19.89
CA VAL A 47 -2.58 9.21 21.21
C VAL A 47 -3.73 8.24 21.49
N PHE A 48 -4.67 8.09 20.56
CA PHE A 48 -5.80 7.16 20.74
C PHE A 48 -5.34 5.71 20.85
N SER A 49 -4.32 5.30 20.10
CA SER A 49 -3.82 3.93 20.16
C SER A 49 -3.22 3.62 21.53
N HIS A 50 -2.43 4.54 22.12
CA HIS A 50 -1.90 4.35 23.47
C HIS A 50 -2.98 4.41 24.55
N LEU A 51 -4.00 5.27 24.41
CA LEU A 51 -5.12 5.34 25.35
C LEU A 51 -6.00 4.09 25.33
N LEU A 52 -6.14 3.45 24.15
CA LEU A 52 -6.93 2.25 23.95
C LEU A 52 -6.10 0.95 24.03
N HIS A 53 -4.80 1.05 24.30
CA HIS A 53 -3.86 -0.07 24.32
C HIS A 53 -3.83 -0.91 23.02
N VAL A 54 -4.01 -0.24 21.88
CA VAL A 54 -3.97 -0.86 20.54
C VAL A 54 -2.53 -1.24 20.19
N GLN A 55 -2.34 -2.45 19.66
CA GLN A 55 -1.06 -2.92 19.15
C GLN A 55 -0.77 -2.36 17.75
N TYR A 56 0.49 -2.42 17.33
CA TYR A 56 0.95 -1.94 16.03
C TYR A 56 0.61 -0.45 15.78
N VAL A 57 0.96 0.43 16.72
CA VAL A 57 0.59 1.86 16.74
C VAL A 57 1.01 2.58 15.46
N GLY A 58 2.18 2.27 14.90
CA GLY A 58 2.63 2.82 13.61
C GLY A 58 1.68 2.51 12.44
N TRP A 59 0.97 1.38 12.47
CA TRP A 59 -0.04 1.02 11.46
C TRP A 59 -1.37 1.74 11.67
N ALA A 60 -1.75 2.01 12.91
CA ALA A 60 -2.90 2.87 13.21
C ALA A 60 -2.64 4.31 12.72
N ALA A 61 -1.45 4.83 13.02
CA ALA A 61 -1.00 6.14 12.54
C ALA A 61 -0.99 6.20 11.00
N PHE A 62 -0.47 5.18 10.33
CA PHE A 62 -0.51 5.09 8.87
C PHE A 62 -1.94 4.98 8.32
N SER A 63 -2.84 4.33 9.06
CA SER A 63 -4.25 4.24 8.68
C SER A 63 -4.90 5.62 8.63
N GLY A 64 -4.63 6.47 9.64
CA GLY A 64 -5.08 7.87 9.64
C GLY A 64 -4.49 8.71 8.51
N TYR A 65 -3.17 8.61 8.31
CA TYR A 65 -2.48 9.28 7.19
C TYR A 65 -3.10 8.92 5.83
N MET A 66 -3.32 7.64 5.60
CA MET A 66 -3.71 7.13 4.29
C MET A 66 -5.13 7.48 3.90
N VAL A 67 -6.06 7.56 4.85
CA VAL A 67 -7.48 7.83 4.56
C VAL A 67 -7.70 9.29 4.21
N MET A 68 -6.88 10.20 4.75
CA MET A 68 -7.03 11.65 4.61
C MET A 68 -7.13 12.10 3.15
N ARG A 69 -8.14 12.93 2.87
CA ARG A 69 -8.42 13.59 1.60
C ARG A 69 -8.84 15.05 1.85
N GLY A 70 -8.76 15.86 0.79
CA GLY A 70 -9.06 17.29 0.84
C GLY A 70 -10.51 17.65 1.19
N HIS A 71 -11.41 16.67 1.26
CA HIS A 71 -12.78 16.88 1.69
C HIS A 71 -13.21 15.76 2.64
N VAL A 72 -13.91 16.13 3.73
CA VAL A 72 -14.29 15.20 4.81
C VAL A 72 -15.13 14.02 4.31
N LEU A 73 -16.05 14.23 3.36
CA LEU A 73 -16.85 13.14 2.80
C LEU A 73 -16.01 12.13 2.01
N ASP A 74 -14.94 12.56 1.37
CA ASP A 74 -14.05 11.66 0.64
C ASP A 74 -13.16 10.87 1.61
N SER A 75 -12.72 11.50 2.69
CA SER A 75 -12.06 10.82 3.82
C SER A 75 -13.00 9.80 4.48
N LEU A 76 -14.25 10.17 4.76
CA LEU A 76 -15.26 9.29 5.35
C LEU A 76 -15.57 8.10 4.45
N GLN A 77 -15.83 8.32 3.16
CA GLN A 77 -16.10 7.24 2.21
C GLN A 77 -14.92 6.28 2.12
N ARG A 78 -13.70 6.82 2.00
CA ARG A 78 -12.50 5.99 1.87
C ARG A 78 -12.16 5.24 3.16
N GLY A 79 -12.34 5.88 4.31
CA GLY A 79 -12.18 5.29 5.63
C GLY A 79 -13.19 4.18 5.88
N GLY A 80 -14.47 4.44 5.63
CA GLY A 80 -15.53 3.45 5.77
C GLY A 80 -15.31 2.22 4.89
N LEU A 81 -14.89 2.40 3.63
CA LEU A 81 -14.54 1.28 2.75
C LEU A 81 -13.34 0.48 3.27
N ARG A 82 -12.34 1.15 3.84
CA ARG A 82 -11.16 0.48 4.43
C ARG A 82 -11.55 -0.36 5.64
N VAL A 83 -12.30 0.23 6.58
CA VAL A 83 -12.79 -0.46 7.78
C VAL A 83 -13.65 -1.66 7.39
N ALA A 84 -14.63 -1.48 6.49
CA ALA A 84 -15.48 -2.56 6.02
C ALA A 84 -14.68 -3.69 5.37
N GLY A 85 -13.73 -3.36 4.49
CA GLY A 85 -12.84 -4.34 3.87
C GLY A 85 -12.03 -5.12 4.90
N THR A 86 -11.39 -4.41 5.85
CA THR A 86 -10.59 -5.03 6.91
C THR A 86 -11.41 -5.93 7.81
N VAL A 87 -12.59 -5.50 8.27
CA VAL A 87 -13.49 -6.31 9.09
C VAL A 87 -13.91 -7.58 8.35
N LEU A 88 -14.35 -7.46 7.10
CA LEU A 88 -14.77 -8.63 6.31
C LEU A 88 -13.60 -9.60 6.06
N GLY A 89 -12.41 -9.08 5.72
CA GLY A 89 -11.22 -9.92 5.52
C GLY A 89 -10.79 -10.66 6.79
N ALA A 90 -10.80 -9.98 7.93
CA ALA A 90 -10.49 -10.54 9.24
C ALA A 90 -11.50 -11.62 9.66
N LEU A 91 -12.80 -11.34 9.54
CA LEU A 91 -13.87 -12.28 9.87
C LEU A 91 -13.82 -13.54 8.99
N LEU A 92 -13.55 -13.38 7.69
CA LEU A 92 -13.40 -14.52 6.78
C LEU A 92 -12.19 -15.36 7.16
N ALA A 93 -11.05 -14.74 7.47
CA ALA A 93 -9.84 -15.46 7.85
C ALA A 93 -10.01 -16.30 9.12
N VAL A 94 -10.67 -15.76 10.15
CA VAL A 94 -10.98 -16.50 11.38
C VAL A 94 -11.97 -17.64 11.13
N GLN A 95 -12.97 -17.45 10.25
CA GLN A 95 -13.93 -18.52 9.94
C GLN A 95 -13.29 -19.72 9.25
N VAL A 96 -12.27 -19.50 8.42
CA VAL A 96 -11.58 -20.57 7.70
C VAL A 96 -10.39 -21.16 8.46
N GLU A 97 -10.12 -20.70 9.69
CA GLU A 97 -9.03 -21.19 10.56
C GLU A 97 -8.94 -22.72 10.62
N LYS A 98 -10.07 -23.39 10.84
CA LYS A 98 -10.15 -24.86 10.95
C LYS A 98 -9.86 -25.61 9.65
N LEU A 99 -9.84 -24.91 8.51
CA LEU A 99 -9.57 -25.46 7.19
C LEU A 99 -8.08 -25.40 6.82
N PHE A 100 -7.21 -24.89 7.70
CA PHE A 100 -5.78 -24.74 7.44
C PHE A 100 -4.82 -25.77 8.07
N PRO A 101 -5.21 -27.01 8.44
CA PRO A 101 -4.21 -27.97 8.90
C PRO A 101 -3.28 -28.44 7.78
N ASP A 102 -3.72 -28.32 6.52
CA ASP A 102 -2.95 -28.70 5.34
C ASP A 102 -2.44 -27.48 4.57
N MET A 103 -1.15 -27.52 4.19
CA MET A 103 -0.47 -26.44 3.50
C MET A 103 -1.02 -26.22 2.08
N VAL A 104 -1.37 -27.30 1.37
CA VAL A 104 -1.90 -27.19 0.00
C VAL A 104 -3.26 -26.50 0.03
N LEU A 105 -4.14 -26.91 0.95
CA LEU A 105 -5.45 -26.28 1.12
C LEU A 105 -5.32 -24.79 1.51
N SER A 106 -4.37 -24.46 2.40
CA SER A 106 -4.07 -23.08 2.78
C SER A 106 -3.65 -22.22 1.58
N SER A 107 -2.75 -22.73 0.75
CA SER A 107 -2.34 -22.09 -0.49
C SER A 107 -3.49 -21.90 -1.48
N LEU A 108 -4.36 -22.89 -1.63
CA LEU A 108 -5.51 -22.81 -2.53
C LEU A 108 -6.53 -21.77 -2.06
N ILE A 109 -6.84 -21.73 -0.76
CA ILE A 109 -7.75 -20.74 -0.18
C ILE A 109 -7.18 -19.32 -0.31
N LEU A 110 -5.89 -19.13 -0.01
CA LEU A 110 -5.20 -17.85 -0.21
C LEU A 110 -5.23 -17.40 -1.67
N ALA A 111 -4.97 -18.31 -2.60
CA ALA A 111 -5.03 -18.04 -4.03
C ALA A 111 -6.44 -17.63 -4.46
N ALA A 112 -7.45 -18.41 -4.07
CA ALA A 112 -8.85 -18.14 -4.40
C ALA A 112 -9.29 -16.77 -3.87
N MET A 113 -9.04 -16.48 -2.59
CA MET A 113 -9.42 -15.18 -2.01
C MET A 113 -8.64 -14.02 -2.61
N THR A 114 -7.35 -14.18 -2.89
CA THR A 114 -6.55 -13.17 -3.58
C THR A 114 -7.09 -12.89 -4.98
N GLY A 115 -7.38 -13.94 -5.76
CA GLY A 115 -7.92 -13.82 -7.10
C GLY A 115 -9.27 -13.10 -7.12
N VAL A 116 -10.21 -13.54 -6.27
CA VAL A 116 -11.54 -12.95 -6.16
C VAL A 116 -11.46 -11.49 -5.72
N THR A 117 -10.79 -11.20 -4.61
CA THR A 117 -10.75 -9.84 -4.04
C THR A 117 -9.99 -8.87 -4.94
N LEU A 118 -8.87 -9.28 -5.53
CA LEU A 118 -8.13 -8.41 -6.45
C LEU A 118 -8.91 -8.17 -7.75
N TYR A 119 -9.52 -9.20 -8.35
CA TYR A 119 -10.33 -9.02 -9.56
C TYR A 119 -11.48 -8.03 -9.32
N ASN A 120 -12.18 -8.17 -8.18
CA ASN A 120 -13.24 -7.25 -7.78
C ASN A 120 -12.70 -5.84 -7.46
N ALA A 121 -11.51 -5.75 -6.86
CA ALA A 121 -10.85 -4.47 -6.59
C ALA A 121 -10.50 -3.71 -7.88
N LEU A 122 -10.14 -4.42 -8.96
CA LEU A 122 -9.86 -3.82 -10.25
C LEU A 122 -11.14 -3.30 -10.93
N LEU A 123 -12.25 -4.03 -10.83
CA LEU A 123 -13.46 -3.75 -11.61
C LEU A 123 -14.48 -2.81 -10.94
N PHE A 124 -14.70 -2.97 -9.65
CA PHE A 124 -15.86 -2.36 -8.99
C PHE A 124 -15.55 -1.04 -8.30
N ARG A 125 -16.58 -0.20 -8.20
CA ARG A 125 -16.53 1.13 -7.55
C ARG A 125 -16.00 1.09 -6.12
N HIS A 126 -16.32 0.04 -5.37
CA HIS A 126 -15.87 -0.16 -3.99
C HIS A 126 -14.49 -0.84 -3.92
N SER A 127 -13.59 -0.51 -4.85
CA SER A 127 -12.27 -1.13 -5.02
C SER A 127 -11.45 -1.17 -3.74
N TYR A 128 -11.54 -0.12 -2.93
CA TYR A 128 -10.80 0.00 -1.67
C TYR A 128 -11.23 -1.07 -0.65
N ALA A 129 -12.54 -1.37 -0.54
CA ALA A 129 -13.02 -2.41 0.36
C ALA A 129 -12.55 -3.80 -0.06
N TRP A 130 -12.64 -4.11 -1.36
CA TRP A 130 -12.14 -5.38 -1.91
C TRP A 130 -10.64 -5.56 -1.70
N LEU A 131 -9.85 -4.50 -1.95
CA LEU A 131 -8.41 -4.54 -1.74
C LEU A 131 -8.05 -4.84 -0.29
N PHE A 132 -8.67 -4.15 0.67
CA PHE A 132 -8.37 -4.35 2.09
C PHE A 132 -8.96 -5.63 2.66
N MET A 133 -10.05 -6.15 2.10
CA MET A 133 -10.54 -7.50 2.40
C MET A 133 -9.48 -8.54 2.02
N GLY A 134 -8.96 -8.52 0.79
CA GLY A 134 -7.94 -9.47 0.34
C GLY A 134 -6.62 -9.34 1.11
N ILE A 135 -6.14 -8.11 1.32
CA ILE A 135 -4.91 -7.86 2.09
C ILE A 135 -5.06 -8.35 3.53
N THR A 136 -6.14 -7.99 4.22
CA THR A 136 -6.33 -8.37 5.63
C THR A 136 -6.50 -9.87 5.76
N PHE A 137 -7.28 -10.50 4.87
CA PHE A 137 -7.43 -11.95 4.84
C PHE A 137 -6.06 -12.64 4.71
N ALA A 138 -5.25 -12.26 3.72
CA ALA A 138 -3.95 -12.87 3.48
C ALA A 138 -2.98 -12.65 4.65
N MET A 139 -2.95 -11.44 5.23
CA MET A 139 -2.10 -11.16 6.39
C MET A 139 -2.52 -11.98 7.61
N VAL A 140 -3.81 -12.07 7.93
CA VAL A 140 -4.30 -12.84 9.09
C VAL A 140 -4.06 -14.33 8.92
N VAL A 141 -4.30 -14.86 7.73
CA VAL A 141 -4.05 -16.28 7.45
C VAL A 141 -2.58 -16.61 7.58
N MET A 142 -1.71 -15.80 6.97
CA MET A 142 -0.27 -16.05 7.06
C MET A 142 0.27 -15.87 8.47
N ASP A 143 -0.15 -14.84 9.20
CA ASP A 143 0.25 -14.64 10.60
C ASP A 143 -0.20 -15.82 11.48
N GLY A 144 -1.44 -16.27 11.32
CA GLY A 144 -1.97 -17.45 12.01
C GLY A 144 -1.18 -18.72 11.69
N ILE A 145 -0.76 -18.92 10.44
CA ILE A 145 0.11 -20.04 10.04
C ILE A 145 1.49 -19.94 10.71
N GLN A 146 2.07 -18.74 10.80
CA GLN A 146 3.38 -18.52 11.41
C GLN A 146 3.37 -18.70 12.94
N ASN A 147 2.31 -18.23 13.60
CA ASN A 147 2.22 -18.13 15.06
C ASN A 147 1.40 -19.27 15.68
N GLY A 148 1.35 -20.44 15.04
CA GLY A 148 0.78 -21.66 15.64
C GLY A 148 -0.74 -21.66 15.77
N GLY A 149 -1.47 -20.96 14.89
CA GLY A 149 -2.92 -21.05 14.79
C GLY A 149 -3.71 -19.94 15.50
N ASN A 150 -3.08 -18.88 16.01
CA ASN A 150 -3.80 -17.78 16.66
C ASN A 150 -4.23 -16.68 15.66
N PHE A 151 -5.25 -16.98 14.84
CA PHE A 151 -5.75 -16.05 13.81
C PHE A 151 -6.49 -14.87 14.44
N GLN A 152 -7.17 -15.10 15.58
CA GLN A 152 -8.06 -14.12 16.19
C GLN A 152 -7.31 -12.91 16.76
N ALA A 153 -6.16 -13.11 17.43
CA ALA A 153 -5.41 -12.01 18.03
C ALA A 153 -4.97 -10.97 16.98
N TYR A 154 -4.35 -11.44 15.90
CA TYR A 154 -3.92 -10.56 14.82
C TYR A 154 -5.12 -9.98 14.03
N ALA A 155 -6.20 -10.75 13.84
CA ALA A 155 -7.43 -10.23 13.22
C ALA A 155 -8.00 -9.03 13.98
N LEU A 156 -8.06 -9.10 15.31
CA LEU A 156 -8.54 -8.02 16.17
C LEU A 156 -7.62 -6.80 16.08
N SER A 157 -6.30 -6.98 16.15
CA SER A 157 -5.35 -5.88 16.04
C SER A 157 -5.54 -5.12 14.71
N ARG A 158 -5.71 -5.85 13.60
CA ARG A 158 -5.93 -5.24 12.27
C ARG A 158 -7.19 -4.37 12.23
N ILE A 159 -8.27 -4.81 12.89
CA ILE A 159 -9.52 -4.06 12.96
C ILE A 159 -9.33 -2.80 13.80
N GLU A 160 -8.72 -2.94 14.99
CA GLU A 160 -8.48 -1.84 15.92
C GLU A 160 -7.59 -0.75 15.29
N GLU A 161 -6.44 -1.13 14.74
CA GLU A 161 -5.50 -0.22 14.08
C GLU A 161 -6.18 0.61 12.98
N VAL A 162 -6.95 -0.07 12.12
CA VAL A 162 -7.63 0.57 10.98
C VAL A 162 -8.78 1.45 11.45
N ALA A 163 -9.54 1.01 12.46
CA ALA A 163 -10.64 1.79 13.04
C ALA A 163 -10.12 3.05 13.73
N VAL A 164 -9.14 2.93 14.63
CA VAL A 164 -8.57 4.06 15.39
C VAL A 164 -7.96 5.09 14.45
N GLY A 165 -7.14 4.65 13.49
CA GLY A 165 -6.57 5.56 12.50
C GLY A 165 -7.64 6.27 11.66
N THR A 166 -8.68 5.54 11.24
CA THR A 166 -9.79 6.10 10.46
C THR A 166 -10.58 7.12 11.26
N VAL A 167 -10.88 6.85 12.53
CA VAL A 167 -11.57 7.78 13.43
C VAL A 167 -10.75 9.05 13.63
N ALA A 168 -9.45 8.94 13.93
CA ALA A 168 -8.57 10.08 14.08
C ALA A 168 -8.52 10.95 12.81
N CYS A 169 -8.43 10.33 11.64
CA CYS A 169 -8.48 11.03 10.36
C CYS A 169 -9.81 11.78 10.15
N ILE A 170 -10.95 11.13 10.41
CA ILE A 170 -12.26 11.72 10.20
C ILE A 170 -12.47 12.91 11.14
N LEU A 171 -12.07 12.80 12.41
CA LEU A 171 -12.16 13.89 13.39
C LEU A 171 -11.35 15.11 12.95
N ILE A 172 -10.10 14.93 12.55
CA ILE A 172 -9.25 16.04 12.08
C ILE A 172 -9.78 16.62 10.77
N SER A 173 -10.20 15.77 9.83
CA SER A 173 -10.76 16.21 8.55
C SER A 173 -12.07 16.99 8.76
N ALA A 174 -12.93 16.56 9.68
CA ALA A 174 -14.13 17.29 10.08
C ALA A 174 -13.77 18.63 10.73
N LEU A 175 -12.91 18.64 11.76
CA LEU A 175 -12.51 19.86 12.44
C LEU A 175 -11.92 20.89 11.47
N SER A 176 -11.06 20.45 10.56
CA SER A 176 -10.47 21.32 9.54
C SER A 176 -11.50 21.81 8.53
N THR A 177 -12.45 20.97 8.10
CA THR A 177 -13.54 21.36 7.21
C THR A 177 -14.41 22.48 7.80
N TRP A 178 -14.58 22.50 9.12
CA TRP A 178 -15.38 23.51 9.82
C TRP A 178 -14.57 24.75 10.19
N LEU A 179 -13.33 24.60 10.64
CA LEU A 179 -12.54 25.70 11.20
C LEU A 179 -11.51 26.30 10.25
N VAL A 180 -10.83 25.48 9.45
CA VAL A 180 -9.63 25.89 8.68
C VAL A 180 -9.98 26.11 7.22
N ARG A 181 -10.55 25.11 6.54
CA ARG A 181 -10.83 25.13 5.10
C ARG A 181 -11.74 26.28 4.64
N PRO A 182 -12.75 26.74 5.41
CA PRO A 182 -13.56 27.89 5.01
C PRO A 182 -12.74 29.18 4.89
N ARG A 183 -11.73 29.37 5.76
CA ARG A 183 -10.86 30.56 5.77
C ARG A 183 -10.01 30.70 4.51
N PHE A 184 -9.84 29.63 3.74
CA PHE A 184 -9.06 29.59 2.51
C PHE A 184 -9.92 29.28 1.27
N ALA A 185 -11.26 29.31 1.39
CA ALA A 185 -12.20 28.91 0.32
C ALA A 185 -11.97 27.48 -0.22
N LEU A 186 -11.43 26.57 0.61
CA LEU A 186 -11.10 25.17 0.26
C LEU A 186 -12.17 24.16 0.69
N HIS A 187 -13.33 24.63 1.16
CA HIS A 187 -14.42 23.78 1.64
C HIS A 187 -15.27 23.21 0.49
N LEU A 188 -15.17 23.79 -0.70
CA LEU A 188 -15.91 23.34 -1.87
C LEU A 188 -15.37 21.98 -2.30
N ARG A 189 -16.20 20.94 -2.14
CA ARG A 189 -15.95 19.66 -2.80
C ARG A 189 -15.85 19.93 -4.30
N ALA A 190 -14.72 19.59 -4.91
CA ALA A 190 -14.62 19.60 -6.36
C ALA A 190 -15.83 18.83 -6.91
N ALA A 191 -16.58 19.44 -7.84
CA ALA A 191 -17.76 18.80 -8.41
C ALA A 191 -17.37 17.37 -8.81
N PRO A 192 -18.16 16.35 -8.44
CA PRO A 192 -17.88 14.99 -8.87
C PRO A 192 -17.69 15.06 -10.38
N GLY A 193 -16.49 14.70 -10.86
CA GLY A 193 -16.19 14.72 -12.28
C GLY A 193 -17.32 14.02 -13.03
N LYS A 194 -17.67 14.50 -14.23
CA LYS A 194 -18.76 13.94 -15.06
C LYS A 194 -18.81 12.43 -14.84
N PRO A 195 -19.95 11.86 -14.41
CA PRO A 195 -20.02 10.44 -14.13
C PRO A 195 -19.41 9.72 -15.32
N LEU A 196 -18.39 8.89 -15.05
CA LEU A 196 -17.85 8.00 -16.07
C LEU A 196 -19.06 7.38 -16.77
N SER A 197 -19.14 7.61 -18.09
CA SER A 197 -20.20 7.16 -19.00
C SER A 197 -20.94 5.97 -18.41
N LYS A 198 -22.28 6.06 -18.30
CA LYS A 198 -23.23 5.03 -17.83
C LYS A 198 -22.49 3.71 -17.67
N SER A 199 -22.11 3.39 -16.42
CA SER A 199 -21.37 2.18 -16.08
C SER A 199 -21.85 1.03 -16.94
N GLU A 200 -21.15 0.74 -18.04
CA GLU A 200 -21.29 -0.56 -18.66
C GLU A 200 -20.94 -1.49 -17.53
N LYS A 201 -21.89 -2.35 -17.17
CA LYS A 201 -21.66 -3.35 -16.14
C LYS A 201 -20.67 -4.32 -16.76
N ILE A 202 -19.39 -4.00 -16.68
CA ILE A 202 -18.29 -4.85 -17.14
C ILE A 202 -18.18 -5.95 -16.09
N TYR A 203 -19.01 -6.99 -16.26
CA TYR A 203 -18.96 -8.17 -15.41
C TYR A 203 -17.71 -9.03 -15.70
N TRP A 204 -17.20 -8.93 -16.93
CA TRP A 204 -16.05 -9.71 -17.38
C TRP A 204 -14.99 -8.82 -18.04
N HIS A 205 -13.75 -8.94 -17.59
CA HIS A 205 -12.60 -8.31 -18.23
C HIS A 205 -11.41 -9.27 -18.27
N LYS A 206 -11.15 -9.84 -19.44
CA LYS A 206 -10.13 -10.89 -19.65
C LYS A 206 -8.74 -10.52 -19.10
N SER A 207 -8.23 -9.31 -19.38
CA SER A 207 -6.89 -8.92 -18.91
C SER A 207 -6.83 -8.74 -17.39
N ALA A 208 -7.86 -8.19 -16.77
CA ALA A 208 -7.95 -8.04 -15.32
C ALA A 208 -8.05 -9.40 -14.62
N PHE A 209 -8.77 -10.35 -15.22
CA PHE A 209 -8.85 -11.72 -14.74
C PHE A 209 -7.46 -12.37 -14.71
N TRP A 210 -6.73 -12.38 -15.83
CA TRP A 210 -5.37 -12.96 -15.87
C TRP A 210 -4.39 -12.25 -14.93
N HIS A 211 -4.53 -10.93 -14.80
CA HIS A 211 -3.75 -10.16 -13.84
C HIS A 211 -4.05 -10.56 -12.39
N ALA A 212 -5.32 -10.79 -12.05
CA ALA A 212 -5.72 -11.29 -10.74
C ALA A 212 -5.22 -12.74 -10.50
N VAL A 213 -5.27 -13.59 -11.52
CA VAL A 213 -4.72 -14.95 -11.48
C VAL A 213 -3.20 -14.94 -11.20
N GLN A 214 -2.44 -14.02 -11.79
CA GLN A 214 -1.02 -13.88 -11.48
C GLN A 214 -0.77 -13.56 -9.99
N ALA A 215 -1.58 -12.68 -9.40
CA ALA A 215 -1.47 -12.40 -7.97
C ALA A 215 -1.87 -13.60 -7.12
N ALA A 216 -2.93 -14.32 -7.52
CA ALA A 216 -3.39 -15.54 -6.86
C ALA A 216 -2.32 -16.63 -6.85
N ILE A 217 -1.68 -16.89 -8.00
CA ILE A 217 -0.56 -17.85 -8.11
C ILE A 217 0.60 -17.41 -7.22
N ALA A 218 0.99 -16.13 -7.25
CA ALA A 218 2.05 -15.61 -6.38
C ALA A 218 1.72 -15.80 -4.89
N MET A 219 0.47 -15.57 -4.48
CA MET A 219 0.02 -15.81 -3.10
C MET A 219 0.00 -17.29 -2.74
N ALA A 220 -0.37 -18.17 -3.69
CA ALA A 220 -0.39 -19.62 -3.48
C ALA A 220 0.97 -20.20 -3.11
N PHE A 221 2.06 -19.62 -3.65
CA PHE A 221 3.42 -20.05 -3.34
C PHE A 221 3.89 -19.62 -1.95
N LEU A 222 3.23 -18.66 -1.32
CA LEU A 222 3.74 -18.03 -0.11
C LEU A 222 3.85 -18.99 1.08
N PRO A 223 2.85 -19.85 1.41
CA PRO A 223 3.01 -20.85 2.47
C PRO A 223 4.18 -21.82 2.25
N PHE A 224 4.35 -22.31 1.02
CA PHE A 224 5.45 -23.23 0.67
C PHE A 224 6.82 -22.58 0.83
N ILE A 225 6.95 -21.32 0.40
CA ILE A 225 8.22 -20.58 0.50
C ILE A 225 8.51 -20.27 1.97
N TRP A 226 7.50 -19.86 2.75
CA TRP A 226 7.69 -19.65 4.18
C TRP A 226 8.14 -20.92 4.89
N GLN A 227 7.50 -22.07 4.67
CA GLN A 227 7.89 -23.34 5.29
C GLN A 227 9.35 -23.72 4.98
N ARG A 228 9.83 -23.41 3.77
CA ARG A 228 11.17 -23.80 3.32
C ARG A 228 12.28 -22.84 3.76
N PHE A 229 11.98 -21.55 3.84
CA PHE A 229 12.98 -20.48 4.00
C PHE A 229 12.80 -19.64 5.26
N ASP A 230 11.75 -19.88 6.04
CA ASP A 230 11.42 -19.17 7.28
C ASP A 230 11.47 -17.64 7.14
N ILE A 231 10.71 -17.12 6.18
CA ILE A 231 10.68 -15.68 5.89
C ILE A 231 10.11 -14.93 7.11
N VAL A 232 10.90 -13.99 7.64
CA VAL A 232 10.57 -13.19 8.84
C VAL A 232 9.42 -12.17 8.62
N SER A 233 9.07 -11.84 7.37
CA SER A 233 8.15 -10.73 7.07
C SER A 233 7.01 -11.09 6.12
N VAL A 234 6.36 -12.24 6.35
CA VAL A 234 5.34 -12.77 5.42
C VAL A 234 4.12 -11.85 5.27
N SER A 235 3.64 -11.23 6.35
CA SER A 235 2.56 -10.23 6.27
C SER A 235 2.92 -9.06 5.34
N GLN A 236 4.18 -8.61 5.34
CA GLN A 236 4.65 -7.58 4.40
C GLN A 236 4.74 -8.06 2.96
N THR A 237 5.08 -9.33 2.76
CA THR A 237 5.08 -9.99 1.45
C THR A 237 3.66 -10.03 0.86
N CYS A 238 2.64 -10.40 1.64
CA CYS A 238 1.23 -10.35 1.23
C CYS A 238 0.81 -8.95 0.76
N ILE A 239 1.10 -7.92 1.57
CA ILE A 239 0.78 -6.53 1.23
C ILE A 239 1.49 -6.15 -0.07
N THR A 240 2.75 -6.56 -0.27
CA THR A 240 3.51 -6.22 -1.48
C THR A 240 2.88 -6.83 -2.73
N ILE A 241 2.54 -8.13 -2.70
CA ILE A 241 1.88 -8.81 -3.83
C ILE A 241 0.59 -8.08 -4.21
N MET A 242 -0.31 -7.84 -3.24
CA MET A 242 -1.59 -7.17 -3.47
C MET A 242 -1.42 -5.71 -3.93
N ALA A 243 -0.56 -4.94 -3.26
CA ALA A 243 -0.43 -3.50 -3.54
C ALA A 243 0.25 -3.21 -4.88
N VAL A 244 1.18 -4.06 -5.31
CA VAL A 244 1.81 -3.98 -6.64
C VAL A 244 0.80 -4.35 -7.72
N MET A 245 0.02 -5.42 -7.50
CA MET A 245 -0.93 -5.92 -8.48
C MET A 245 -2.20 -5.06 -8.59
N MET A 246 -2.52 -4.25 -7.59
CA MET A 246 -3.61 -3.28 -7.68
C MET A 246 -3.26 -2.14 -8.66
N VAL A 247 -3.77 -2.16 -9.89
CA VAL A 247 -3.48 -1.16 -10.93
C VAL A 247 -4.78 -0.60 -11.52
N PRO A 248 -4.81 0.64 -12.04
CA PRO A 248 -6.02 1.13 -12.69
C PRO A 248 -6.30 0.35 -13.99
N LEU A 249 -7.57 0.05 -14.25
CA LEU A 249 -8.00 -0.72 -15.44
C LEU A 249 -7.51 -0.11 -16.76
N SER A 250 -7.41 1.22 -16.83
CA SER A 250 -6.96 1.95 -18.01
C SER A 250 -5.57 1.53 -18.50
N VAL A 251 -4.77 0.84 -17.68
CA VAL A 251 -3.44 0.40 -18.08
C VAL A 251 -3.46 -0.86 -18.92
N PHE A 252 -4.52 -1.68 -18.84
CA PHE A 252 -4.64 -2.87 -19.69
C PHE A 252 -4.80 -2.55 -21.18
N SER A 253 -5.07 -1.30 -21.53
CA SER A 253 -5.16 -0.80 -22.91
C SER A 253 -3.88 -0.14 -23.43
N GLY A 254 -2.80 -0.07 -22.63
CA GLY A 254 -1.58 0.67 -22.96
C GLY A 254 -0.29 -0.17 -22.99
N PRO A 255 0.78 0.31 -23.65
CA PRO A 255 2.03 -0.43 -23.85
C PRO A 255 2.97 -0.49 -22.63
N LYS A 256 2.57 -0.03 -21.45
CA LYS A 256 3.45 0.09 -20.27
C LYS A 256 3.14 -0.96 -19.22
N HIS A 257 4.16 -1.45 -18.51
CA HIS A 257 4.04 -2.33 -17.34
C HIS A 257 3.94 -1.51 -16.03
N PRO A 258 2.74 -1.12 -15.55
CA PRO A 258 2.55 -0.21 -14.40
C PRO A 258 3.02 -0.80 -13.07
N THR A 259 3.00 -2.12 -13.00
CA THR A 259 3.44 -2.92 -11.86
C THR A 259 4.93 -2.75 -11.59
N THR A 260 5.77 -2.70 -12.63
CA THR A 260 7.21 -2.44 -12.49
C THR A 260 7.48 -1.06 -11.90
N THR A 261 6.75 -0.03 -12.36
CA THR A 261 6.83 1.31 -11.76
C THR A 261 6.42 1.29 -10.29
N LYS A 262 5.35 0.56 -9.94
CA LYS A 262 4.92 0.43 -8.54
C LYS A 262 5.95 -0.27 -7.66
N ILE A 263 6.61 -1.30 -8.16
CA ILE A 263 7.70 -1.99 -7.47
C ILE A 263 8.84 -1.01 -7.16
N ILE A 264 9.29 -0.27 -8.18
CA ILE A 264 10.36 0.72 -8.04
C ILE A 264 9.97 1.79 -7.00
N HIS A 265 8.76 2.33 -7.09
CA HIS A 265 8.29 3.32 -6.13
C HIS A 265 8.21 2.76 -4.70
N ARG A 266 7.80 1.49 -4.56
CA ARG A 266 7.72 0.83 -3.24
C ARG A 266 9.10 0.68 -2.62
N PHE A 267 10.05 0.22 -3.40
CA PHE A 267 11.43 0.07 -2.97
C PHE A 267 12.08 1.42 -2.62
N ILE A 268 12.02 2.41 -3.52
CA ILE A 268 12.63 3.74 -3.29
C ILE A 268 11.99 4.46 -2.11
N GLY A 269 10.66 4.44 -2.00
CA GLY A 269 9.96 5.09 -0.90
C GLY A 269 10.30 4.41 0.44
N CYS A 270 10.25 3.09 0.50
CA CYS A 270 10.58 2.36 1.74
C CYS A 270 12.05 2.57 2.15
N LEU A 271 12.97 2.52 1.19
CA LEU A 271 14.40 2.72 1.46
C LEU A 271 14.69 4.12 1.98
N SER A 272 14.14 5.16 1.34
CA SER A 272 14.34 6.55 1.77
C SER A 272 13.66 6.84 3.12
N GLY A 273 12.47 6.27 3.36
CA GLY A 273 11.78 6.41 4.65
C GLY A 273 12.50 5.69 5.79
N ALA A 274 13.02 4.48 5.52
CA ALA A 274 13.81 3.73 6.50
C ALA A 274 15.13 4.43 6.83
N LEU A 275 15.82 4.97 5.81
CA LEU A 275 17.05 5.75 6.02
C LEU A 275 16.79 6.99 6.87
N LEU A 276 15.73 7.75 6.58
CA LEU A 276 15.41 8.93 7.39
C LEU A 276 14.98 8.53 8.82
N GLY A 277 14.21 7.45 8.97
CA GLY A 277 13.87 6.91 10.28
C GLY A 277 15.11 6.57 11.10
N PHE A 278 16.06 5.85 10.51
CA PHE A 278 17.35 5.52 11.14
C PHE A 278 18.13 6.77 11.58
N VAL A 279 18.26 7.76 10.68
CA VAL A 279 18.92 9.03 11.00
C VAL A 279 18.20 9.75 12.14
N ALA A 280 16.86 9.76 12.13
CA ALA A 280 16.07 10.38 13.19
C ALA A 280 16.27 9.70 14.55
N LEU A 281 16.41 8.38 14.59
CA LEU A 281 16.72 7.65 15.83
C LEU A 281 18.11 8.03 16.38
N ILE A 282 19.12 8.14 15.51
CA ILE A 282 20.48 8.55 15.91
C ILE A 282 20.48 9.98 16.43
N VAL A 283 19.94 10.92 15.66
CA VAL A 283 19.98 12.36 15.96
C VAL A 283 19.16 12.68 17.21
N SER A 284 18.05 11.99 17.41
CA SER A 284 17.17 12.28 18.54
C SER A 284 17.71 11.79 19.88
N HIS A 285 18.67 10.85 19.90
CA HIS A 285 19.09 10.15 21.13
C HIS A 285 17.89 9.65 21.97
N GLN A 286 16.81 9.23 21.30
CA GLN A 286 15.53 8.84 21.89
C GLN A 286 14.77 9.94 22.67
N HIS A 287 15.10 11.22 22.47
CA HIS A 287 14.31 12.33 22.99
C HIS A 287 12.95 12.42 22.27
N ILE A 288 11.87 12.13 23.01
CA ILE A 288 10.51 12.00 22.48
C ILE A 288 10.01 13.23 21.71
N TRP A 289 10.32 14.44 22.18
CA TRP A 289 9.89 15.68 21.52
C TRP A 289 10.57 15.88 20.17
N LEU A 290 11.88 15.58 20.11
CA LEU A 290 12.64 15.66 18.87
C LEU A 290 12.22 14.57 17.89
N LEU A 291 11.98 13.34 18.36
CA LEU A 291 11.38 12.26 17.56
C LEU A 291 10.02 12.68 16.98
N THR A 292 9.15 13.26 17.80
CA THR A 292 7.83 13.73 17.36
C THR A 292 7.94 14.82 16.30
N LEU A 293 8.89 15.74 16.46
CA LEU A 293 9.16 16.80 15.49
C LEU A 293 9.69 16.22 14.15
N LEU A 294 10.64 15.29 14.21
CA LEU A 294 11.21 14.63 13.03
C LEU A 294 10.16 13.76 12.32
N LEU A 295 9.29 13.08 13.09
CA LEU A 295 8.15 12.35 12.55
C LEU A 295 7.20 13.30 11.81
N ALA A 296 6.81 14.42 12.42
CA ALA A 296 5.94 15.40 11.79
C ALA A 296 6.56 15.95 10.50
N ALA A 297 7.85 16.30 10.52
CA ALA A 297 8.58 16.76 9.34
C ALA A 297 8.58 15.70 8.22
N GLY A 298 8.81 14.43 8.55
CA GLY A 298 8.76 13.34 7.58
C GLY A 298 7.36 13.10 7.03
N VAL A 299 6.31 13.16 7.85
CA VAL A 299 4.91 13.09 7.37
C VAL A 299 4.61 14.23 6.39
N VAL A 300 5.09 15.45 6.65
CA VAL A 300 4.96 16.59 5.72
C VAL A 300 5.67 16.28 4.39
N ILE A 301 6.92 15.82 4.42
CA ILE A 301 7.68 15.48 3.20
C ILE A 301 6.93 14.44 2.38
N GLY A 302 6.49 13.34 3.03
CA GLY A 302 5.77 12.27 2.37
C GLY A 302 4.43 12.73 1.78
N ARG A 303 3.70 13.60 2.48
CA ARG A 303 2.43 14.14 2.02
C ARG A 303 2.58 15.10 0.85
N ILE A 304 3.63 15.91 0.84
CA ILE A 304 3.96 16.78 -0.30
C ILE A 304 4.23 15.93 -1.54
N ILE A 305 5.00 14.85 -1.42
CA ILE A 305 5.27 13.93 -2.53
C ILE A 305 3.98 13.21 -2.98
N GLU A 306 3.13 12.75 -2.05
CA GLU A 306 1.86 12.09 -2.39
C GLU A 306 0.92 13.01 -3.17
N ASN A 307 0.82 14.27 -2.75
CA ASN A 307 -0.07 15.26 -3.36
C ASN A 307 0.56 16.00 -4.56
N GLY A 308 1.81 15.67 -4.92
CA GLY A 308 2.54 16.27 -6.03
C GLY A 308 1.90 16.06 -7.41
N ALA A 309 2.31 16.86 -8.39
CA ALA A 309 1.86 16.73 -9.78
C ALA A 309 2.53 15.55 -10.51
N LEU A 310 3.69 15.13 -10.02
CA LEU A 310 4.49 14.08 -10.64
C LEU A 310 3.89 12.67 -10.44
N LYS A 311 4.25 11.75 -11.33
CA LYS A 311 3.80 10.34 -11.30
C LYS A 311 4.51 9.49 -10.23
N ILE A 312 5.00 10.10 -9.16
CA ILE A 312 5.80 9.46 -8.09
C ILE A 312 5.07 9.36 -6.73
N LYS A 313 3.76 9.64 -6.71
CA LYS A 313 2.94 9.71 -5.48
C LYS A 313 3.13 8.53 -4.52
N TYR A 314 3.29 7.32 -5.07
CA TYR A 314 3.45 6.10 -4.28
C TYR A 314 4.78 6.03 -3.52
N ILE A 315 5.82 6.76 -3.96
CA ILE A 315 7.07 6.94 -3.20
C ILE A 315 6.76 7.63 -1.86
N GLY A 316 6.02 8.73 -1.88
CA GLY A 316 5.64 9.48 -0.68
C GLY A 316 4.83 8.65 0.31
N THR A 317 3.90 7.84 -0.19
CA THR A 317 3.15 6.88 0.64
C THR A 317 4.06 5.86 1.33
N GLN A 318 5.01 5.29 0.61
CA GLN A 318 5.89 4.23 1.13
C GLN A 318 6.98 4.78 2.04
N PHE A 319 7.47 5.97 1.74
CA PHE A 319 8.32 6.77 2.62
C PHE A 319 7.65 7.00 3.98
N THR A 320 6.42 7.53 3.98
CA THR A 320 5.70 7.83 5.23
C THR A 320 5.40 6.56 6.02
N LEU A 321 5.00 5.49 5.35
CA LEU A 321 4.74 4.20 6.01
C LEU A 321 6.00 3.65 6.69
N ALA A 322 7.15 3.64 5.98
CA ALA A 322 8.41 3.16 6.55
C ALA A 322 8.85 4.01 7.75
N LEU A 323 8.70 5.33 7.65
CA LEU A 323 9.00 6.24 8.75
C LEU A 323 8.11 5.98 9.97
N LEU A 324 6.80 5.81 9.77
CA LEU A 324 5.83 5.60 10.85
C LEU A 324 6.09 4.30 11.60
N VAL A 325 6.39 3.19 10.93
CA VAL A 325 6.63 1.91 11.63
C VAL A 325 7.95 1.90 12.42
N ILE A 326 8.90 2.78 12.10
CA ILE A 326 10.18 2.89 12.83
C ILE A 326 10.05 3.86 14.01
N LEU A 327 9.46 5.03 13.78
CA LEU A 327 9.41 6.11 14.77
C LEU A 327 8.22 6.02 15.73
N VAL A 328 7.28 5.13 15.47
CA VAL A 328 6.06 4.95 16.27
C VAL A 328 5.94 3.48 16.70
N PRO A 329 6.72 3.05 17.71
CA PRO A 329 6.61 1.71 18.27
C PRO A 329 5.39 1.59 19.19
N ASP A 330 5.04 0.36 19.56
CA ASP A 330 3.97 0.09 20.53
C ASP A 330 4.35 0.55 21.94
N HIS A 331 5.63 0.44 22.28
CA HIS A 331 6.20 0.88 23.54
C HIS A 331 7.46 1.69 23.27
N TYR A 332 7.66 2.80 24.00
CA TYR A 332 8.85 3.65 23.82
C TYR A 332 10.18 2.92 24.08
N ALA A 333 10.18 1.88 24.90
CA ALA A 333 11.36 1.04 25.12
C ALA A 333 11.71 0.15 23.90
N ALA A 334 10.79 -0.02 22.96
CA ALA A 334 10.91 -0.87 21.78
C ALA A 334 11.27 -0.08 20.50
N ILE A 335 11.79 1.13 20.61
CA ILE A 335 12.26 1.90 19.45
C ILE A 335 13.44 1.15 18.81
N SER A 336 13.23 0.61 17.61
CA SER A 336 14.27 -0.05 16.82
C SER A 336 14.12 0.19 15.32
N VAL A 337 15.15 -0.19 14.57
CA VAL A 337 15.20 -0.07 13.11
C VAL A 337 14.54 -1.28 12.42
N ASP A 338 14.32 -2.36 13.18
CA ASP A 338 13.91 -3.67 12.67
C ASP A 338 12.61 -3.62 11.87
N PRO A 339 11.55 -2.89 12.28
CA PRO A 339 10.34 -2.78 11.48
C PRO A 339 10.60 -2.20 10.08
N GLY A 340 11.58 -1.30 9.95
CA GLY A 340 12.02 -0.75 8.67
C GLY A 340 12.69 -1.81 7.78
N ILE A 341 13.54 -2.65 8.38
CA ILE A 341 14.24 -3.73 7.70
C ILE A 341 13.26 -4.82 7.26
N GLU A 342 12.35 -5.23 8.14
CA GLU A 342 11.29 -6.20 7.83
C GLU A 342 10.42 -5.75 6.65
N ARG A 343 10.11 -4.45 6.58
CA ARG A 343 9.39 -3.89 5.42
C ARG A 343 10.20 -4.00 4.13
N LEU A 344 11.49 -3.67 4.16
CA LEU A 344 12.37 -3.79 3.00
C LEU A 344 12.48 -5.25 2.54
N LEU A 345 12.68 -6.17 3.47
CA LEU A 345 12.73 -7.60 3.19
C LEU A 345 11.41 -8.12 2.63
N GLY A 346 10.28 -7.76 3.24
CA GLY A 346 8.96 -8.14 2.75
C GLY A 346 8.65 -7.60 1.34
N ILE A 347 9.16 -6.42 1.00
CA ILE A 347 9.10 -5.88 -0.37
C ILE A 347 9.93 -6.74 -1.33
N LEU A 348 11.18 -7.04 -0.96
CA LEU A 348 12.08 -7.86 -1.78
C LEU A 348 11.50 -9.26 -2.01
N PHE A 349 11.07 -9.96 -0.96
CA PHE A 349 10.42 -11.26 -1.08
C PHE A 349 9.16 -11.20 -1.94
N GLY A 350 8.33 -10.16 -1.77
CA GLY A 350 7.15 -9.96 -2.61
C GLY A 350 7.48 -9.82 -4.09
N ILE A 351 8.58 -9.13 -4.42
CA ILE A 351 9.07 -8.98 -5.80
C ILE A 351 9.61 -10.31 -6.33
N VAL A 352 10.45 -11.00 -5.55
CA VAL A 352 11.05 -12.29 -5.94
C VAL A 352 9.98 -13.33 -6.25
N ILE A 353 8.88 -13.36 -5.49
CA ILE A 353 7.77 -14.30 -5.72
C ILE A 353 6.92 -13.86 -6.91
N LEU A 354 6.65 -12.56 -7.04
CA LEU A 354 5.70 -12.05 -8.02
C LEU A 354 6.26 -11.94 -9.45
N GLU A 355 7.53 -11.55 -9.62
CA GLU A 355 8.12 -11.32 -10.94
C GLU A 355 8.16 -12.57 -11.84
N PRO A 356 8.57 -13.77 -11.35
CA PRO A 356 8.53 -14.98 -12.16
C PRO A 356 7.11 -15.25 -12.71
N VAL A 357 6.10 -15.17 -11.85
CA VAL A 357 4.69 -15.42 -12.22
C VAL A 357 4.20 -14.42 -13.28
N ARG A 358 4.62 -13.16 -13.20
CA ARG A 358 4.25 -12.13 -14.18
C ARG A 358 4.92 -12.31 -15.53
N HIS A 359 6.15 -12.81 -15.56
CA HIS A 359 6.92 -12.98 -16.79
C HIS A 359 6.63 -14.29 -17.54
N VAL A 360 6.15 -15.34 -16.86
CA VAL A 360 5.84 -16.64 -17.46
C VAL A 360 4.88 -16.54 -18.67
N PRO A 361 3.73 -15.84 -18.62
CA PRO A 361 2.84 -15.75 -19.77
C PRO A 361 3.47 -15.05 -20.98
N TRP A 362 4.28 -14.01 -20.76
CA TRP A 362 5.00 -13.34 -21.83
C TRP A 362 6.06 -14.25 -22.45
N LEU A 363 6.81 -14.97 -21.61
CA LEU A 363 7.84 -15.90 -22.05
C LEU A 363 7.22 -17.04 -22.87
N TYR A 364 6.07 -17.58 -22.44
CA TYR A 364 5.32 -18.59 -23.17
C TYR A 364 4.92 -18.12 -24.57
N HIS A 365 4.30 -16.94 -24.70
CA HIS A 365 3.90 -16.40 -26.01
C HIS A 365 5.10 -16.13 -26.92
N LYS A 366 6.20 -15.64 -26.36
CA LYS A 366 7.43 -15.39 -27.12
C LYS A 366 8.06 -16.69 -27.62
N ILE A 367 8.11 -17.72 -26.79
CA ILE A 367 8.62 -19.05 -27.16
C ILE A 367 7.70 -19.68 -28.23
N ALA A 368 6.38 -19.64 -28.04
CA ALA A 368 5.41 -20.16 -29.00
C ALA A 368 5.55 -19.48 -30.39
N ALA A 369 5.69 -18.14 -30.42
CA ALA A 369 5.92 -17.40 -31.67
C ALA A 369 7.26 -17.74 -32.36
N LEU A 370 8.30 -18.09 -31.59
CA LEU A 370 9.56 -18.57 -32.15
C LEU A 370 9.42 -19.97 -32.77
N PHE A 371 8.60 -20.84 -32.18
CA PHE A 371 8.30 -22.16 -32.75
C PHE A 371 7.47 -22.06 -34.04
N ASP A 372 6.43 -21.22 -34.07
CA ASP A 372 5.61 -20.99 -35.28
C ASP A 372 6.44 -20.45 -36.45
N LYS A 373 7.36 -19.52 -36.16
CA LYS A 373 8.26 -18.96 -37.18
C LYS A 373 9.23 -20.01 -37.74
N ARG A 374 9.72 -20.91 -36.89
CA ARG A 374 10.63 -22.00 -37.28
C ARG A 374 9.93 -23.10 -38.08
N SER A 375 8.66 -23.38 -37.82
CA SER A 375 7.85 -24.27 -38.67
C SER A 375 7.53 -23.64 -40.03
N GLY A 376 7.31 -22.33 -40.11
CA GLY A 376 7.09 -21.63 -41.38
C GLY A 376 8.32 -21.59 -42.29
N GLU A 377 9.52 -21.44 -41.72
CA GLU A 377 10.79 -21.44 -42.47
C GLU A 377 11.23 -22.84 -42.95
N ASN A 378 10.79 -23.92 -42.29
CA ASN A 378 11.08 -25.31 -42.71
C ASN A 378 10.05 -25.88 -43.72
N SER A 379 8.99 -25.12 -44.03
CA SER A 379 7.91 -25.52 -44.96
C SER A 379 8.00 -24.83 -46.33
N ALA A 380 9.01 -23.99 -46.52
CA ALA A 380 9.36 -23.30 -47.77
C ALA A 380 10.73 -23.80 -48.24
#